data_AF-A0A1W9SH77-F1
#
_entry.id   AF-A0A1W9SH77-F1
#
_cell.length_a   1.000
_cell.length_b   1.000
_cell.length_c   1.000
_cell.angle_alpha   90.00
_cell.angle_beta   90.00
_cell.angle_gamma   90.00
#
_symmetry.space_group_name_H-M   'P 1'
#
loop_
_entity.id
_entity.type
_entity.pdbx_description
1 polymer ?
#
loop_
_entity_poly.entity_id
_entity_poly.type
_entity_poly.pdbx_seq_one_letter_code
_entity_poly.pdbx_strand_id
1 'polypeptide(L)'
;MSKYLLHCIVIFVFLLMITMPGNAGENMSEGISPRIKTGIDVLLEKKLDLVKGKKVGLITNVTGVTNNLKSTVDALNENPGVHLVALFGPEHGVRGDISGGDKVVTYKDEKTGIIVYSLYGKTRRPTSEMLKNIDVLIYDIQDIGSRTYTFIYTMAYAMEAARKHNIKFIVLDRPDPLGGVKIDGNILEPEFSSFIGLYPIPYVYGMTVGELALFFNKEFGIGCDLTVIPMEGWERGMLWTDTGLMWIPTSPHIPKPEVAYYYSLTGGIGELGTVSNGVGYTSPFELIGTPWMDGDELAKELNNRNLPGVYFRPIWFRPYYYKFIKEVCSGVQVHILDYSKVELVKIQVHILTAIQKLYPDNNIFDTKRITSFNKAFGTDYIADFVQKGYSAEKIIQPWEKQLKNFREKRKKYLLY
;
A
#
# COMPACT_ATOMS: atom_id res chain seq x y z
N MET A 1 12.12 51.48 56.41
CA MET A 1 11.22 52.11 55.43
C MET A 1 10.68 50.98 54.54
N SER A 2 9.49 50.40 54.78
CA SER A 2 8.14 50.93 54.41
C SER A 2 8.08 51.22 52.91
N LYS A 3 7.22 50.67 52.04
CA LYS A 3 5.93 49.93 52.05
C LYS A 3 5.78 49.43 50.57
N TYR A 4 5.10 48.35 50.17
CA TYR A 4 3.66 48.11 50.24
C TYR A 4 3.35 46.66 49.80
N LEU A 5 2.45 46.06 50.55
CA LEU A 5 1.73 44.81 50.36
C LEU A 5 0.58 45.04 49.37
N LEU A 6 0.32 44.13 48.42
CA LEU A 6 -1.05 43.89 47.96
C LEU A 6 -1.25 42.49 47.41
N HIS A 7 -2.01 41.69 48.17
CA HIS A 7 -2.67 40.47 47.71
C HIS A 7 -3.80 40.84 46.76
N CYS A 8 -3.95 40.13 45.63
CA CYS A 8 -5.23 40.05 44.94
C CYS A 8 -5.61 38.59 44.70
N ILE A 9 -6.79 38.28 45.24
CA ILE A 9 -7.50 37.01 45.31
C ILE A 9 -8.00 36.64 43.91
N VAL A 10 -7.76 35.40 43.48
CA VAL A 10 -8.39 34.82 42.29
C VAL A 10 -9.82 34.42 42.67
N ILE A 11 -10.80 35.23 42.27
CA ILE A 11 -12.23 34.90 42.38
C ILE A 11 -12.64 34.17 41.11
N PHE A 12 -12.97 32.88 41.25
CA PHE A 12 -13.67 32.09 40.25
C PHE A 12 -15.13 32.58 40.15
N VAL A 13 -15.52 33.15 39.01
CA VAL A 13 -16.94 33.41 38.69
C VAL A 13 -17.44 32.27 37.81
N PHE A 14 -18.18 31.34 38.40
CA PHE A 14 -19.01 30.39 37.67
C PHE A 14 -20.28 31.11 37.20
N LEU A 15 -20.42 31.33 35.90
CA LEU A 15 -21.68 31.79 35.31
C LEU A 15 -22.53 30.55 34.99
N LEU A 16 -23.55 30.29 35.81
CA LEU A 16 -24.63 29.36 35.47
C LEU A 16 -25.52 30.01 34.41
N MET A 17 -25.37 29.60 33.15
CA MET A 17 -26.43 29.79 32.16
C MET A 17 -27.33 28.56 32.16
N ILE A 18 -28.54 28.76 32.68
CA ILE A 18 -29.69 27.88 32.55
C ILE A 18 -30.01 27.78 31.05
N THR A 19 -29.81 26.62 30.45
CA THR A 19 -30.36 26.29 29.14
C THR A 19 -31.51 25.30 29.33
N MET A 20 -32.65 25.63 28.72
CA MET A 20 -33.87 24.82 28.68
C MET A 20 -33.59 23.41 28.12
N PRO A 21 -34.39 22.38 28.46
CA PRO A 21 -34.21 21.05 27.89
C PRO A 21 -34.61 21.07 26.41
N GLY A 22 -33.64 21.39 25.56
CA GLY A 22 -33.71 21.10 24.14
C GLY A 22 -33.72 19.59 23.98
N ASN A 23 -34.81 19.08 23.42
CA ASN A 23 -34.99 17.68 23.05
C ASN A 23 -34.00 17.32 21.94
N ALA A 24 -32.71 17.14 22.28
CA ALA A 24 -31.67 16.65 21.39
C ALA A 24 -31.55 15.13 21.56
N GLY A 25 -32.66 14.44 21.33
CA GLY A 25 -32.68 13.05 20.93
C GLY A 25 -32.60 12.97 19.41
N GLU A 26 -31.54 13.54 18.82
CA GLU A 26 -31.20 13.30 17.42
C GLU A 26 -29.83 12.64 17.37
N ASN A 27 -29.89 11.36 17.03
CA ASN A 27 -28.82 10.40 16.72
C ASN A 27 -27.45 11.02 16.38
N MET A 28 -26.58 11.18 17.37
CA MET A 28 -25.12 11.20 17.15
C MET A 28 -24.58 9.77 16.97
N SER A 29 -25.15 9.02 16.03
CA SER A 29 -24.65 7.69 15.66
C SER A 29 -24.90 7.33 14.19
N GLU A 30 -24.94 8.30 13.27
CA GLU A 30 -24.57 7.99 11.88
C GLU A 30 -23.04 7.85 11.80
N GLY A 31 -22.53 6.84 12.51
CA GLY A 31 -21.15 6.39 12.36
C GLY A 31 -20.95 5.94 10.92
N ILE A 32 -19.80 6.28 10.33
CA ILE A 32 -19.34 5.82 9.01
C ILE A 32 -19.51 4.30 8.96
N SER A 33 -20.62 3.87 8.37
CA SER A 33 -20.92 2.46 8.19
C SER A 33 -20.31 2.04 6.86
N PRO A 34 -19.61 0.89 6.80
CA PRO A 34 -19.12 0.34 5.55
C PRO A 34 -20.21 0.33 4.48
N ARG A 35 -19.92 0.92 3.32
CA ARG A 35 -20.85 1.02 2.19
C ARG A 35 -20.71 -0.15 1.21
N ILE A 36 -19.67 -0.95 1.40
CA ILE A 36 -19.38 -2.14 0.60
C ILE A 36 -19.26 -3.36 1.51
N LYS A 37 -19.37 -4.55 0.92
CA LYS A 37 -19.01 -5.81 1.58
C LYS A 37 -17.72 -6.34 0.99
N THR A 38 -16.71 -6.55 1.82
CA THR A 38 -15.43 -7.12 1.38
C THR A 38 -15.59 -8.62 1.11
N GLY A 39 -14.59 -9.25 0.46
CA GLY A 39 -14.63 -10.68 0.17
C GLY A 39 -14.84 -11.56 1.41
N ILE A 40 -14.35 -11.15 2.58
CA ILE A 40 -14.59 -11.88 3.84
C ILE A 40 -16.04 -11.75 4.32
N ASP A 41 -16.65 -10.57 4.23
CA ASP A 41 -18.06 -10.39 4.59
C ASP A 41 -18.96 -11.22 3.65
N VAL A 42 -18.68 -11.19 2.34
CA VAL A 42 -19.41 -11.99 1.34
C VAL A 42 -19.21 -13.50 1.57
N LEU A 43 -18.00 -13.94 1.92
CA LEU A 43 -17.72 -15.34 2.25
C LEU A 43 -18.60 -15.82 3.40
N LEU A 44 -18.58 -15.08 4.51
CA LEU A 44 -19.26 -15.46 5.75
C LEU A 44 -20.78 -15.43 5.60
N GLU A 45 -21.32 -14.48 4.85
CA GLU A 45 -22.77 -14.34 4.67
C GLU A 45 -23.35 -15.28 3.61
N LYS A 46 -22.64 -15.52 2.50
CA LYS A 46 -23.26 -16.06 1.28
C LYS A 46 -22.52 -17.22 0.63
N LYS A 47 -21.27 -17.51 1.01
CA LYS A 47 -20.41 -18.47 0.29
C LYS A 47 -19.67 -19.45 1.19
N LEU A 48 -20.17 -19.68 2.41
CA LEU A 48 -19.50 -20.54 3.40
C LEU A 48 -19.36 -22.00 2.92
N ASP A 49 -20.25 -22.45 2.05
CA ASP A 49 -20.22 -23.74 1.35
C ASP A 49 -18.94 -23.97 0.54
N LEU A 50 -18.21 -22.91 0.15
CA LEU A 50 -16.91 -23.05 -0.51
C LEU A 50 -15.83 -23.65 0.40
N VAL A 51 -15.97 -23.48 1.72
CA VAL A 51 -14.97 -23.87 2.74
C VAL A 51 -15.51 -24.87 3.76
N LYS A 52 -16.83 -25.13 3.77
CA LYS A 52 -17.48 -26.03 4.73
C LYS A 52 -16.92 -27.46 4.64
N GLY A 53 -16.51 -27.99 5.80
CA GLY A 53 -15.95 -29.35 5.92
C GLY A 53 -14.55 -29.53 5.35
N LYS A 54 -13.88 -28.44 4.94
CA LYS A 54 -12.52 -28.46 4.38
C LYS A 54 -11.52 -27.95 5.42
N LYS A 55 -10.29 -28.46 5.36
CA LYS A 55 -9.17 -27.92 6.13
C LYS A 55 -8.64 -26.65 5.46
N VAL A 56 -8.82 -25.53 6.12
CA VAL A 56 -8.53 -24.20 5.59
C VAL A 56 -7.16 -23.71 6.07
N GLY A 57 -6.33 -23.31 5.13
CA GLY A 57 -5.18 -22.44 5.38
C GLY A 57 -5.54 -20.99 5.07
N LEU A 58 -5.03 -20.04 5.84
CA LEU A 58 -5.28 -18.61 5.63
C LEU A 58 -3.97 -17.82 5.52
N ILE A 59 -3.80 -17.13 4.40
CA ILE A 59 -2.78 -16.12 4.17
C ILE A 59 -3.39 -14.76 4.49
N THR A 60 -2.93 -14.14 5.56
CA THR A 60 -3.50 -12.89 6.09
C THR A 60 -2.45 -12.10 6.86
N ASN A 61 -2.76 -10.84 7.15
CA ASN A 61 -2.10 -10.04 8.17
C ASN A 61 -3.16 -9.24 8.95
N VAL A 62 -2.74 -8.19 9.68
CA VAL A 62 -3.63 -7.33 10.46
C VAL A 62 -4.73 -6.64 9.66
N THR A 63 -4.56 -6.51 8.34
CA THR A 63 -5.54 -5.86 7.46
C THR A 63 -6.68 -6.79 7.07
N GLY A 64 -6.50 -8.10 7.26
CA GLY A 64 -7.53 -9.12 7.08
C GLY A 64 -8.56 -9.02 8.20
N VAL A 65 -9.53 -8.12 8.01
CA VAL A 65 -10.66 -7.91 8.91
C VAL A 65 -11.98 -7.82 8.14
N THR A 66 -13.06 -8.16 8.84
CA THR A 66 -14.45 -7.88 8.44
C THR A 66 -14.78 -6.39 8.57
N ASN A 67 -15.95 -5.99 8.06
CA ASN A 67 -16.51 -4.65 8.21
C ASN A 67 -16.61 -4.16 9.68
N ASN A 68 -16.67 -5.08 10.64
CA ASN A 68 -16.72 -4.77 12.08
C ASN A 68 -15.34 -4.86 12.77
N LEU A 69 -14.24 -4.80 11.99
CA LEU A 69 -12.86 -4.90 12.48
C LEU A 69 -12.50 -6.21 13.18
N LYS A 70 -13.34 -7.24 13.07
CA LYS A 70 -12.99 -8.58 13.53
C LYS A 70 -12.01 -9.20 12.54
N SER A 71 -10.86 -9.67 13.04
CA SER A 71 -9.86 -10.36 12.22
C SER A 71 -10.46 -11.57 11.50
N THR A 72 -10.07 -11.77 10.24
CA THR A 72 -10.44 -12.93 9.43
C THR A 72 -9.99 -14.24 10.07
N VAL A 73 -8.86 -14.23 10.79
CA VAL A 73 -8.41 -15.37 11.61
C VAL A 73 -9.51 -15.77 12.60
N ASP A 74 -9.98 -14.80 13.38
CA ASP A 74 -10.95 -15.04 14.45
C ASP A 74 -12.35 -15.31 13.88
N ALA A 75 -12.74 -14.60 12.83
CA ALA A 75 -14.03 -14.79 12.17
C ALA A 75 -14.18 -16.19 11.57
N LEU A 76 -13.11 -16.74 10.98
CA LEU A 76 -13.10 -18.10 10.47
C LEU A 76 -12.97 -19.14 11.59
N ASN A 77 -12.07 -18.93 12.56
CA ASN A 77 -11.84 -19.90 13.64
C ASN A 77 -13.07 -20.07 14.56
N GLU A 78 -13.83 -19.00 14.79
CA GLU A 78 -15.05 -19.04 15.62
C GLU A 78 -16.26 -19.58 14.86
N ASN A 79 -16.18 -19.75 13.53
CA ASN A 79 -17.29 -20.24 12.73
C ASN A 79 -17.29 -21.79 12.73
N PRO A 80 -18.34 -22.45 13.26
CA PRO A 80 -18.37 -23.92 13.38
C PRO A 80 -18.39 -24.65 12.03
N GLY A 81 -18.69 -23.94 10.94
CA GLY A 81 -18.63 -24.48 9.58
C GLY A 81 -17.21 -24.54 9.00
N VAL A 82 -16.22 -23.92 9.63
CA VAL A 82 -14.86 -23.75 9.10
C VAL A 82 -13.85 -24.46 9.99
N HIS A 83 -12.96 -25.24 9.38
CA HIS A 83 -11.86 -25.89 10.07
C HIS A 83 -10.55 -25.21 9.68
N LEU A 84 -10.20 -24.14 10.39
CA LEU A 84 -8.95 -23.40 10.17
C LEU A 84 -7.78 -24.16 10.81
N VAL A 85 -6.81 -24.59 10.00
CA VAL A 85 -5.71 -25.48 10.44
C VAL A 85 -4.32 -24.85 10.38
N ALA A 86 -4.15 -23.79 9.59
CA ALA A 86 -2.86 -23.12 9.42
C ALA A 86 -3.03 -21.64 9.05
N LEU A 87 -2.08 -20.82 9.51
CA LEU A 87 -1.96 -19.41 9.19
C LEU A 87 -0.64 -19.16 8.46
N PHE A 88 -0.64 -18.20 7.55
CA PHE A 88 0.52 -17.81 6.74
C PHE A 88 0.67 -16.30 6.77
N GLY A 89 1.72 -15.82 7.44
CA GLY A 89 2.03 -14.40 7.54
C GLY A 89 2.99 -13.97 6.44
N PRO A 90 2.69 -12.88 5.69
CA PRO A 90 3.64 -12.27 4.75
C PRO A 90 4.70 -11.46 5.52
N GLU A 91 5.23 -10.42 4.89
CA GLU A 91 5.99 -9.36 5.57
C GLU A 91 5.16 -8.78 6.74
N HIS A 92 5.81 -8.54 7.89
CA HIS A 92 5.21 -8.08 9.17
C HIS A 92 4.36 -9.11 9.95
N GLY A 93 4.23 -10.35 9.47
CA GLY A 93 3.54 -11.42 10.20
C GLY A 93 2.01 -11.30 10.20
N VAL A 94 1.34 -12.23 10.91
CA VAL A 94 -0.14 -12.32 10.91
C VAL A 94 -0.78 -11.28 11.82
N ARG A 95 -0.20 -11.04 13.01
CA ARG A 95 -0.74 -10.10 14.01
C ARG A 95 -0.03 -8.74 14.00
N GLY A 96 0.91 -8.52 13.08
CA GLY A 96 1.58 -7.23 12.90
C GLY A 96 2.58 -6.89 14.01
N ASP A 97 2.93 -7.87 14.83
CA ASP A 97 3.82 -7.79 15.99
C ASP A 97 5.30 -7.98 15.64
N ILE A 98 5.64 -8.03 14.34
CA ILE A 98 7.00 -8.26 13.84
C ILE A 98 7.44 -7.11 12.93
N SER A 99 8.62 -6.54 13.19
CA SER A 99 9.17 -5.46 12.38
C SER A 99 9.50 -5.91 10.95
N GLY A 100 9.45 -4.99 9.98
CA GLY A 100 9.86 -5.26 8.61
C GLY A 100 11.34 -5.66 8.53
N GLY A 101 11.64 -6.78 7.87
CA GLY A 101 13.00 -7.30 7.72
C GLY A 101 13.45 -8.30 8.79
N ASP A 102 12.68 -8.49 9.87
CA ASP A 102 13.00 -9.48 10.90
C ASP A 102 12.69 -10.92 10.43
N LYS A 103 13.39 -11.89 11.01
CA LYS A 103 13.12 -13.32 10.75
C LYS A 103 11.79 -13.70 11.40
N VAL A 104 10.72 -13.70 10.62
CA VAL A 104 9.47 -14.34 11.03
C VAL A 104 9.74 -15.85 11.09
N VAL A 105 9.77 -16.42 12.29
CA VAL A 105 9.87 -17.86 12.54
C VAL A 105 8.48 -18.49 12.60
N THR A 106 8.37 -19.80 12.42
CA THR A 106 7.10 -20.50 12.68
C THR A 106 6.75 -20.39 14.16
N TYR A 107 5.51 -20.04 14.48
CA TYR A 107 5.03 -19.91 15.86
C TYR A 107 3.59 -20.41 15.99
N LYS A 108 3.05 -20.41 17.20
CA LYS A 108 1.66 -20.75 17.50
C LYS A 108 0.94 -19.45 17.85
N ASP A 109 -0.15 -19.11 17.15
CA ASP A 109 -0.98 -17.95 17.48
C ASP A 109 -1.55 -18.14 18.90
N GLU A 110 -1.30 -17.19 19.80
CA GLU A 110 -1.63 -17.35 21.22
C GLU A 110 -3.13 -17.50 21.46
N LYS A 111 -3.96 -16.78 20.69
CA LYS A 111 -5.41 -16.77 20.85
C LYS A 111 -6.07 -18.03 20.31
N THR A 112 -5.71 -18.46 19.11
CA THR A 112 -6.37 -19.59 18.43
C THR A 112 -5.65 -20.93 18.63
N GLY A 113 -4.37 -20.89 19.00
CA GLY A 113 -3.52 -22.06 19.06
C GLY A 113 -3.11 -22.62 17.68
N ILE A 114 -3.41 -21.92 16.59
CA ILE A 114 -3.11 -22.37 15.22
C ILE A 114 -1.64 -22.07 14.89
N ILE A 115 -1.00 -22.95 14.11
CA ILE A 115 0.37 -22.74 13.65
C ILE A 115 0.40 -21.61 12.61
N VAL A 116 1.32 -20.67 12.80
CA VAL A 116 1.62 -19.58 11.87
C VAL A 116 2.94 -19.85 11.18
N TYR A 117 2.92 -19.92 9.85
CA TYR A 117 4.09 -20.03 8.99
C TYR A 117 4.48 -18.66 8.41
N SER A 118 5.78 -18.41 8.30
CA SER A 118 6.33 -17.25 7.59
C SER A 118 6.39 -17.48 6.09
N LEU A 119 5.86 -16.52 5.33
CA LEU A 119 6.05 -16.40 3.88
C LEU A 119 6.99 -15.22 3.53
N TYR A 120 7.96 -14.92 4.40
CA TYR A 120 8.96 -13.86 4.19
C TYR A 120 10.41 -14.36 4.34
N GLY A 121 11.35 -13.56 3.83
CA GLY A 121 12.79 -13.87 3.90
C GLY A 121 13.17 -15.08 3.08
N LYS A 122 13.65 -16.16 3.72
CA LYS A 122 14.12 -17.38 3.06
C LYS A 122 12.98 -18.20 2.43
N THR A 123 11.78 -18.07 2.97
CA THR A 123 10.62 -18.87 2.54
C THR A 123 9.53 -17.92 2.09
N ARG A 124 9.47 -17.62 0.79
CA ARG A 124 8.41 -16.76 0.20
C ARG A 124 7.30 -17.55 -0.49
N ARG A 125 7.56 -18.83 -0.75
CA ARG A 125 6.59 -19.80 -1.29
C ARG A 125 6.23 -20.77 -0.17
N PRO A 126 4.94 -21.08 0.07
CA PRO A 126 4.57 -22.16 0.95
C PRO A 126 5.26 -23.47 0.53
N THR A 127 5.83 -24.19 1.49
CA THR A 127 6.49 -25.48 1.20
C THR A 127 5.47 -26.62 1.22
N SER A 128 5.83 -27.77 0.64
CA SER A 128 4.99 -28.97 0.69
C SER A 128 4.57 -29.36 2.10
N GLU A 129 5.47 -29.18 3.09
CA GLU A 129 5.16 -29.53 4.49
C GLU A 129 4.19 -28.53 5.11
N MET A 130 4.33 -27.23 4.81
CA MET A 130 3.38 -26.23 5.30
C MET A 130 1.97 -26.42 4.71
N LEU A 131 1.89 -26.95 3.50
CA LEU A 131 0.63 -27.21 2.79
C LEU A 131 0.02 -28.59 3.11
N LYS A 132 0.68 -29.38 3.95
CA LYS A 132 0.21 -30.71 4.34
C LYS A 132 -1.11 -30.58 5.10
N ASN A 133 -2.10 -31.38 4.68
CA ASN A 133 -3.47 -31.37 5.24
C ASN A 133 -4.24 -30.05 5.03
N ILE A 134 -3.95 -29.29 3.98
CA ILE A 134 -4.77 -28.14 3.57
C ILE A 134 -5.53 -28.51 2.30
N ASP A 135 -6.85 -28.35 2.33
CA ASP A 135 -7.73 -28.59 1.17
C ASP A 135 -7.99 -27.28 0.40
N VAL A 136 -8.04 -26.15 1.13
CA VAL A 136 -8.26 -24.82 0.58
C VAL A 136 -7.31 -23.82 1.21
N LEU A 137 -6.68 -23.00 0.38
CA LEU A 137 -5.85 -21.88 0.81
C LEU A 137 -6.56 -20.56 0.48
N ILE A 138 -6.86 -19.77 1.51
CA ILE A 138 -7.52 -18.47 1.40
C ILE A 138 -6.47 -17.37 1.46
N TYR A 139 -6.61 -16.34 0.62
CA TYR A 139 -5.86 -15.10 0.69
C TYR A 139 -6.78 -13.94 1.05
N ASP A 140 -6.44 -13.21 2.11
CA ASP A 140 -7.18 -12.02 2.58
C ASP A 140 -6.22 -10.96 3.14
N ILE A 141 -5.72 -10.08 2.28
CA ILE A 141 -4.79 -9.00 2.64
C ILE A 141 -5.15 -7.74 1.84
N GLN A 142 -5.17 -6.59 2.51
CA GLN A 142 -5.29 -5.28 1.88
C GLN A 142 -3.93 -4.88 1.24
N ASP A 143 -3.91 -4.74 -0.08
CA ASP A 143 -2.80 -4.17 -0.85
C ASP A 143 -2.94 -2.63 -0.97
N ILE A 144 -2.02 -1.97 -1.67
CA ILE A 144 -2.00 -0.52 -1.87
C ILE A 144 -2.05 -0.06 -3.34
N GLY A 145 -2.26 -0.97 -4.31
CA GLY A 145 -2.40 -0.58 -5.71
C GLY A 145 -1.07 -0.38 -6.44
N SER A 146 0.05 -0.81 -5.84
CA SER A 146 1.41 -0.60 -6.36
C SER A 146 2.17 -1.89 -6.58
N ARG A 147 2.84 -2.00 -7.73
CA ARG A 147 3.66 -3.14 -8.14
C ARG A 147 4.76 -3.46 -7.14
N THR A 148 5.31 -2.46 -6.47
CA THR A 148 6.43 -2.67 -5.54
C THR A 148 6.01 -3.12 -4.15
N TYR A 149 4.70 -3.19 -3.89
CA TYR A 149 4.15 -3.71 -2.66
C TYR A 149 3.99 -5.24 -2.74
N THR A 150 4.62 -5.96 -1.82
CA THR A 150 4.98 -7.38 -2.06
C THR A 150 3.84 -8.37 -1.86
N PHE A 151 2.70 -7.95 -1.30
CA PHE A 151 1.61 -8.86 -0.93
C PHE A 151 0.98 -9.57 -2.14
N ILE A 152 0.89 -8.90 -3.29
CA ILE A 152 0.41 -9.50 -4.55
C ILE A 152 1.34 -10.62 -5.07
N TYR A 153 2.63 -10.60 -4.69
CA TYR A 153 3.58 -11.64 -5.08
C TYR A 153 3.64 -12.79 -4.08
N THR A 154 3.40 -12.51 -2.80
CA THR A 154 3.05 -13.58 -1.85
C THR A 154 1.83 -14.36 -2.33
N MET A 155 0.79 -13.67 -2.83
CA MET A 155 -0.38 -14.30 -3.43
C MET A 155 0.02 -15.17 -4.63
N ALA A 156 0.76 -14.63 -5.60
CA ALA A 156 1.18 -15.37 -6.79
C ALA A 156 2.00 -16.63 -6.45
N TYR A 157 2.96 -16.51 -5.54
CA TYR A 157 3.76 -17.63 -5.05
C TYR A 157 2.94 -18.68 -4.31
N ALA A 158 1.94 -18.28 -3.55
CA ALA A 158 1.02 -19.21 -2.91
C ALA A 158 0.08 -19.89 -3.92
N MET A 159 -0.34 -19.18 -4.98
CA MET A 159 -1.11 -19.78 -6.08
C MET A 159 -0.29 -20.83 -6.85
N GLU A 160 0.98 -20.54 -7.15
CA GLU A 160 1.93 -21.52 -7.73
C GLU A 160 2.05 -22.77 -6.86
N ALA A 161 2.21 -22.59 -5.54
CA ALA A 161 2.31 -23.69 -4.60
C ALA A 161 0.99 -24.48 -4.52
N ALA A 162 -0.15 -23.80 -4.45
CA ALA A 162 -1.48 -24.43 -4.44
C ALA A 162 -1.70 -25.28 -5.69
N ARG A 163 -1.32 -24.78 -6.88
CA ARG A 163 -1.38 -25.54 -8.13
C ARG A 163 -0.57 -26.84 -8.06
N LYS A 164 0.65 -26.78 -7.52
CA LYS A 164 1.55 -27.94 -7.42
C LYS A 164 0.97 -29.02 -6.51
N HIS A 165 0.20 -28.63 -5.50
CA HIS A 165 -0.39 -29.53 -4.51
C HIS A 165 -1.87 -29.85 -4.75
N ASN A 166 -2.45 -29.41 -5.87
CA ASN A 166 -3.88 -29.53 -6.19
C ASN A 166 -4.79 -28.99 -5.07
N ILE A 167 -4.36 -27.90 -4.44
CA ILE A 167 -5.12 -27.20 -3.41
C ILE A 167 -5.93 -26.11 -4.08
N LYS A 168 -7.21 -26.00 -3.73
CA LYS A 168 -8.06 -24.92 -4.18
C LYS A 168 -7.61 -23.59 -3.56
N PHE A 169 -7.47 -22.56 -4.36
CA PHE A 169 -7.07 -21.23 -3.92
C PHE A 169 -8.28 -20.28 -3.96
N ILE A 170 -8.55 -19.59 -2.85
CA ILE A 170 -9.63 -18.60 -2.75
C ILE A 170 -9.05 -17.23 -2.44
N VAL A 171 -9.39 -16.22 -3.24
CA VAL A 171 -9.06 -14.82 -2.95
C VAL A 171 -10.31 -14.13 -2.42
N LEU A 172 -10.22 -13.58 -1.20
CA LEU A 172 -11.22 -12.68 -0.66
C LEU A 172 -10.86 -11.29 -1.14
N ASP A 173 -11.63 -10.78 -2.10
CA ASP A 173 -11.24 -9.56 -2.78
C ASP A 173 -11.38 -8.33 -1.89
N ARG A 174 -10.53 -7.34 -2.12
CA ARG A 174 -10.45 -6.07 -1.37
C ARG A 174 -10.27 -4.87 -2.30
N PRO A 175 -10.69 -3.66 -1.87
CA PRO A 175 -10.55 -2.46 -2.68
C PRO A 175 -9.10 -2.17 -3.04
N ASP A 176 -8.86 -1.69 -4.26
CA ASP A 176 -7.62 -0.97 -4.57
C ASP A 176 -7.76 0.47 -4.02
N PRO A 177 -6.93 0.91 -3.04
CA PRO A 177 -7.05 2.24 -2.46
C PRO A 177 -6.70 3.38 -3.44
N LEU A 178 -6.04 3.06 -4.57
CA LEU A 178 -5.81 3.99 -5.68
C LEU A 178 -6.99 4.03 -6.68
N GLY A 179 -8.04 3.26 -6.41
CA GLY A 179 -9.18 3.04 -7.29
C GLY A 179 -8.88 2.06 -8.43
N GLY A 180 -9.92 1.57 -9.10
CA GLY A 180 -9.80 0.64 -10.23
C GLY A 180 -9.51 1.30 -11.58
N VAL A 181 -9.42 2.63 -11.65
CA VAL A 181 -9.28 3.37 -12.93
C VAL A 181 -7.82 3.75 -13.21
N LYS A 182 -7.07 4.18 -12.21
CA LYS A 182 -5.73 4.76 -12.39
C LYS A 182 -4.74 3.68 -12.82
N ILE A 183 -3.97 3.97 -13.88
CA ILE A 183 -2.84 3.15 -14.32
C ILE A 183 -1.73 4.10 -14.69
N ASP A 184 -0.55 3.87 -14.14
CA ASP A 184 0.59 4.75 -14.34
C ASP A 184 1.93 4.01 -14.18
N GLY A 185 2.98 4.56 -14.79
CA GLY A 185 4.34 4.02 -14.77
C GLY A 185 4.63 2.92 -15.80
N ASN A 186 5.91 2.68 -16.06
CA ASN A 186 6.33 1.69 -17.04
C ASN A 186 5.95 0.26 -16.66
N ILE A 187 5.80 -0.57 -17.69
CA ILE A 187 5.71 -2.02 -17.52
C ILE A 187 7.08 -2.54 -17.09
N LEU A 188 7.08 -3.49 -16.14
CA LEU A 188 8.30 -4.16 -15.73
C LEU A 188 8.89 -4.98 -16.87
N GLU A 189 10.18 -4.76 -17.12
CA GLU A 189 11.00 -5.55 -18.02
C GLU A 189 11.46 -6.84 -17.30
N PRO A 190 11.31 -8.03 -17.91
CA PRO A 190 11.57 -9.32 -17.25
C PRO A 190 12.94 -9.47 -16.58
N GLU A 191 13.98 -8.83 -17.13
CA GLU A 191 15.34 -8.79 -16.59
C GLU A 191 15.44 -8.09 -15.22
N PHE A 192 14.48 -7.23 -14.89
CA PHE A 192 14.37 -6.57 -13.58
C PHE A 192 13.41 -7.30 -12.64
N SER A 193 12.89 -8.47 -13.03
CA SER A 193 11.98 -9.26 -12.22
C SER A 193 12.60 -9.61 -10.85
N SER A 194 11.84 -9.37 -9.79
CA SER A 194 12.23 -9.60 -8.41
C SER A 194 11.00 -9.72 -7.49
N PHE A 195 11.21 -9.85 -6.17
CA PHE A 195 10.08 -9.94 -5.23
C PHE A 195 9.33 -8.61 -5.01
N ILE A 196 9.88 -7.48 -5.45
CA ILE A 196 9.20 -6.17 -5.47
C ILE A 196 8.69 -5.83 -6.88
N GLY A 197 8.61 -6.83 -7.76
CA GLY A 197 8.26 -6.64 -9.16
C GLY A 197 8.40 -7.96 -9.91
N LEU A 198 7.45 -8.88 -9.76
CA LEU A 198 7.59 -10.24 -10.30
C LEU A 198 7.19 -10.33 -11.77
N TYR A 199 6.11 -9.64 -12.13
CA TYR A 199 5.44 -9.79 -13.42
C TYR A 199 5.43 -8.48 -14.22
N PRO A 200 5.37 -8.55 -15.56
CA PRO A 200 5.28 -7.38 -16.45
C PRO A 200 3.91 -6.70 -16.37
N ILE A 201 3.69 -6.01 -15.26
CA ILE A 201 2.56 -5.11 -14.98
C ILE A 201 3.09 -3.69 -14.76
N PRO A 202 2.26 -2.65 -14.95
CA PRO A 202 2.66 -1.27 -14.66
C PRO A 202 2.90 -1.05 -13.18
N TYR A 203 3.58 0.04 -12.83
CA TYR A 203 3.88 0.39 -11.44
C TYR A 203 2.59 0.63 -10.64
N VAL A 204 1.62 1.37 -11.18
CA VAL A 204 0.24 1.46 -10.68
C VAL A 204 -0.66 0.73 -11.66
N TYR A 205 -1.34 -0.31 -11.19
CA TYR A 205 -2.04 -1.28 -12.06
C TYR A 205 -3.57 -1.11 -12.10
N GLY A 206 -4.16 -0.46 -11.10
CA GLY A 206 -5.59 -0.14 -11.03
C GLY A 206 -6.51 -1.35 -11.09
N MET A 207 -6.21 -2.39 -10.33
CA MET A 207 -6.89 -3.68 -10.34
C MET A 207 -6.99 -4.19 -8.91
N THR A 208 -8.08 -4.83 -8.52
CA THR A 208 -8.13 -5.44 -7.17
C THR A 208 -7.20 -6.66 -7.08
N VAL A 209 -6.94 -7.15 -5.86
CA VAL A 209 -6.14 -8.38 -5.67
C VAL A 209 -6.81 -9.60 -6.32
N GLY A 210 -8.15 -9.66 -6.35
CA GLY A 210 -8.92 -10.68 -7.06
C GLY A 210 -8.76 -10.60 -8.57
N GLU A 211 -8.85 -9.39 -9.16
CA GLU A 211 -8.61 -9.17 -10.58
C GLU A 211 -7.16 -9.52 -10.96
N LEU A 212 -6.18 -9.16 -10.12
CA LEU A 212 -4.77 -9.54 -10.31
C LEU A 212 -4.57 -11.05 -10.20
N ALA A 213 -5.25 -11.74 -9.28
CA ALA A 213 -5.17 -13.20 -9.19
C ALA A 213 -5.66 -13.85 -10.49
N LEU A 214 -6.80 -13.40 -11.04
CA LEU A 214 -7.30 -13.89 -12.33
C LEU A 214 -6.30 -13.61 -13.46
N PHE A 215 -5.77 -12.38 -13.51
CA PHE A 215 -4.78 -11.97 -14.49
C PHE A 215 -3.52 -12.84 -14.41
N PHE A 216 -2.92 -13.00 -13.22
CA PHE A 216 -1.73 -13.82 -13.01
C PHE A 216 -1.99 -15.28 -13.34
N ASN A 217 -3.16 -15.80 -12.96
CA ASN A 217 -3.48 -17.20 -13.17
C ASN A 217 -3.52 -17.59 -14.65
N LYS A 218 -3.93 -16.66 -15.53
CA LYS A 218 -4.02 -16.87 -16.97
C LYS A 218 -2.79 -16.38 -17.73
N GLU A 219 -2.41 -15.12 -17.53
CA GLU A 219 -1.37 -14.46 -18.34
C GLU A 219 0.05 -14.90 -18.01
N PHE A 220 0.27 -15.42 -16.80
CA PHE A 220 1.57 -15.94 -16.37
C PHE A 220 1.55 -17.45 -16.10
N GLY A 221 0.49 -18.14 -16.56
CA GLY A 221 0.47 -19.59 -16.64
C GLY A 221 0.49 -20.33 -15.30
N ILE A 222 0.07 -19.69 -14.19
CA ILE A 222 0.01 -20.37 -12.89
C ILE A 222 -0.99 -21.54 -12.94
N GLY A 223 -2.17 -21.33 -13.52
CA GLY A 223 -3.18 -22.36 -13.75
C GLY A 223 -3.72 -23.09 -12.52
N CYS A 224 -3.73 -22.47 -11.33
CA CYS A 224 -4.33 -23.04 -10.11
C CYS A 224 -5.87 -23.09 -10.18
N ASP A 225 -6.48 -23.98 -9.39
CA ASP A 225 -7.93 -23.99 -9.14
C ASP A 225 -8.29 -22.76 -8.30
N LEU A 226 -8.56 -21.65 -8.98
CA LEU A 226 -8.80 -20.34 -8.40
C LEU A 226 -10.30 -20.04 -8.30
N THR A 227 -10.73 -19.58 -7.15
CA THR A 227 -12.02 -18.89 -6.97
C THR A 227 -11.75 -17.50 -6.38
N VAL A 228 -12.29 -16.46 -7.00
CA VAL A 228 -12.31 -15.11 -6.41
C VAL A 228 -13.71 -14.88 -5.83
N ILE A 229 -13.77 -14.38 -4.61
CA ILE A 229 -15.01 -13.90 -4.00
C ILE A 229 -15.01 -12.38 -4.17
N PRO A 230 -15.75 -11.84 -5.15
CA PRO A 230 -15.80 -10.40 -5.39
C PRO A 230 -16.50 -9.70 -4.23
N MET A 231 -16.16 -8.42 -4.07
CA MET A 231 -16.86 -7.50 -3.19
C MET A 231 -18.28 -7.21 -3.70
N GLU A 232 -19.14 -6.73 -2.81
CA GLU A 232 -20.43 -6.15 -3.20
C GLU A 232 -20.43 -4.64 -2.95
N GLY A 233 -20.85 -3.87 -3.95
CA GLY A 233 -20.99 -2.42 -3.86
C GLY A 233 -19.71 -1.62 -4.14
N TRP A 234 -18.55 -2.27 -4.31
CA TRP A 234 -17.35 -1.55 -4.76
C TRP A 234 -17.42 -1.25 -6.25
N GLU A 235 -17.06 -0.02 -6.62
CA GLU A 235 -16.98 0.42 -8.00
C GLU A 235 -15.59 0.99 -8.28
N ARG A 236 -15.11 0.86 -9.52
CA ARG A 236 -13.74 1.26 -9.90
C ARG A 236 -13.42 2.72 -9.59
N GLY A 237 -14.43 3.60 -9.61
CA GLY A 237 -14.27 5.03 -9.37
C GLY A 237 -14.13 5.42 -7.89
N MET A 238 -14.38 4.49 -6.96
CA MET A 238 -14.30 4.76 -5.53
C MET A 238 -12.87 5.06 -5.08
N LEU A 239 -12.71 6.14 -4.32
CA LEU A 239 -11.58 6.33 -3.43
C LEU A 239 -11.80 5.50 -2.16
N TRP A 240 -10.75 5.32 -1.35
CA TRP A 240 -10.88 4.60 -0.08
C TRP A 240 -11.98 5.18 0.82
N THR A 241 -12.08 6.50 0.89
CA THR A 241 -13.10 7.21 1.68
C THR A 241 -14.53 6.89 1.26
N ASP A 242 -14.75 6.59 -0.02
CA ASP A 242 -16.08 6.29 -0.56
C ASP A 242 -16.58 4.90 -0.12
N THR A 243 -15.65 3.99 0.20
CA THR A 243 -15.98 2.63 0.66
C THR A 243 -16.61 2.61 2.06
N GLY A 244 -16.36 3.64 2.87
CA GLY A 244 -16.72 3.67 4.29
C GLY A 244 -15.93 2.68 5.16
N LEU A 245 -14.89 2.02 4.62
CA LEU A 245 -14.04 1.11 5.39
C LEU A 245 -13.02 1.87 6.24
N MET A 246 -12.77 1.34 7.43
CA MET A 246 -11.68 1.79 8.28
C MET A 246 -10.34 1.33 7.71
N TRP A 247 -9.36 2.23 7.65
CA TRP A 247 -8.01 1.88 7.22
C TRP A 247 -7.25 1.22 8.38
N ILE A 248 -6.72 0.03 8.13
CA ILE A 248 -5.70 -0.58 8.97
C ILE A 248 -4.36 -0.37 8.28
N PRO A 249 -3.34 0.18 8.97
CA PRO A 249 -2.01 0.33 8.39
C PRO A 249 -1.52 -0.96 7.74
N THR A 250 -1.28 -0.92 6.43
CA THR A 250 -0.82 -2.09 5.66
C THR A 250 0.66 -2.37 5.94
N SER A 251 1.42 -1.33 6.28
CA SER A 251 2.74 -1.41 6.90
C SER A 251 2.97 -0.19 7.80
N PRO A 252 4.03 -0.17 8.63
CA PRO A 252 4.30 0.96 9.54
C PRO A 252 4.42 2.32 8.84
N HIS A 253 4.82 2.34 7.57
CA HIS A 253 4.98 3.57 6.78
C HIS A 253 3.79 3.87 5.86
N ILE A 254 2.73 3.05 5.87
CA ILE A 254 1.45 3.37 5.21
C ILE A 254 0.35 3.49 6.28
N PRO A 255 0.44 4.48 7.19
CA PRO A 255 -0.45 4.59 8.35
C PRO A 255 -1.88 5.03 7.97
N LYS A 256 -2.08 5.60 6.78
CA LYS A 256 -3.36 6.15 6.32
C LYS A 256 -3.58 5.82 4.85
N PRO A 257 -4.83 5.76 4.36
CA PRO A 257 -5.12 5.33 2.99
C PRO A 257 -4.53 6.27 1.94
N GLU A 258 -4.51 7.58 2.19
CA GLU A 258 -3.92 8.57 1.28
C GLU A 258 -2.41 8.34 1.07
N VAL A 259 -1.72 7.70 2.03
CA VAL A 259 -0.29 7.39 1.91
C VAL A 259 -0.02 6.35 0.82
N ALA A 260 -1.01 5.56 0.41
CA ALA A 260 -0.88 4.69 -0.77
C ALA A 260 -0.56 5.49 -2.05
N TYR A 261 -1.17 6.67 -2.21
CA TYR A 261 -0.89 7.56 -3.35
C TYR A 261 0.53 8.09 -3.28
N TYR A 262 0.93 8.57 -2.10
CA TYR A 262 2.27 9.10 -1.87
C TYR A 262 3.37 8.04 -2.04
N TYR A 263 3.11 6.80 -1.61
CA TYR A 263 4.01 5.66 -1.85
C TYR A 263 4.30 5.50 -3.34
N SER A 264 3.29 5.58 -4.19
CA SER A 264 3.48 5.48 -5.64
C SER A 264 4.06 6.75 -6.28
N LEU A 265 4.05 7.87 -5.55
CA LEU A 265 4.54 9.18 -5.97
C LEU A 265 6.02 9.41 -5.60
N THR A 266 6.57 8.76 -4.58
CA THR A 266 7.97 8.95 -4.18
C THR A 266 8.70 7.66 -3.78
N GLY A 267 8.00 6.52 -3.66
CA GLY A 267 8.56 5.25 -3.21
C GLY A 267 9.71 4.78 -4.10
N GLY A 268 9.57 4.91 -5.43
CA GLY A 268 10.63 4.57 -6.37
C GLY A 268 11.91 5.41 -6.16
N ILE A 269 11.77 6.71 -5.87
CA ILE A 269 12.91 7.59 -5.60
C ILE A 269 13.59 7.19 -4.28
N GLY A 270 12.78 6.85 -3.26
CA GLY A 270 13.26 6.42 -1.95
C GLY A 270 14.21 5.21 -2.00
N GLU A 271 14.09 4.36 -3.02
CA GLU A 271 14.97 3.18 -3.18
C GLU A 271 16.43 3.52 -3.41
N LEU A 272 16.75 4.72 -3.90
CA LEU A 272 18.15 5.18 -4.05
C LEU A 272 18.84 5.33 -2.68
N GLY A 273 18.08 5.67 -1.63
CA GLY A 273 18.62 5.97 -0.30
C GLY A 273 19.56 7.18 -0.26
N THR A 274 19.60 7.99 -1.32
CA THR A 274 20.36 9.25 -1.44
C THR A 274 19.46 10.47 -1.22
N VAL A 275 18.14 10.29 -1.28
CA VAL A 275 17.12 11.32 -1.09
C VAL A 275 16.16 10.85 0.00
N SER A 276 15.76 11.73 0.91
CA SER A 276 14.69 11.43 1.85
C SER A 276 13.35 11.58 1.15
N ASN A 277 12.52 10.54 1.21
CA ASN A 277 11.14 10.60 0.76
C ASN A 277 10.14 10.83 1.92
N GLY A 278 10.62 11.26 3.09
CA GLY A 278 9.82 11.46 4.30
C GLY A 278 9.68 10.24 5.20
N VAL A 279 10.07 9.04 4.76
CA VAL A 279 10.23 7.88 5.66
C VAL A 279 11.34 8.20 6.67
N GLY A 280 11.04 8.13 7.96
CA GLY A 280 11.89 8.70 9.02
C GLY A 280 11.32 9.98 9.64
N TYR A 281 10.27 10.56 9.07
CA TYR A 281 9.56 11.75 9.54
C TYR A 281 8.04 11.47 9.65
N THR A 282 7.22 12.47 10.01
CA THR A 282 5.77 12.31 10.24
C THR A 282 4.91 12.26 8.97
N SER A 283 5.53 12.41 7.79
CA SER A 283 4.87 12.48 6.49
C SER A 283 5.54 11.51 5.51
N PRO A 284 5.45 10.18 5.74
CA PRO A 284 6.11 9.19 4.91
C PRO A 284 5.60 9.26 3.46
N PHE A 285 6.53 9.25 2.52
CA PHE A 285 6.30 9.31 1.07
C PHE A 285 5.75 10.64 0.52
N GLU A 286 5.36 11.59 1.38
CA GLU A 286 4.88 12.91 0.94
C GLU A 286 6.01 13.89 0.60
N LEU A 287 7.24 13.57 1.00
CA LEU A 287 8.35 14.51 0.96
C LEU A 287 9.39 14.08 -0.08
N ILE A 288 10.18 15.04 -0.54
CA ILE A 288 11.45 14.83 -1.23
C ILE A 288 12.43 15.87 -0.70
N GLY A 289 13.57 15.46 -0.15
CA GLY A 289 14.56 16.41 0.33
C GLY A 289 15.92 15.82 0.70
N THR A 290 16.92 16.70 0.78
CA THR A 290 18.30 16.41 1.22
C THR A 290 18.85 17.60 2.00
N PRO A 291 20.00 17.47 2.67
CA PRO A 291 20.65 18.59 3.37
C PRO A 291 21.18 19.71 2.44
N TRP A 292 21.34 19.43 1.14
CA TRP A 292 21.96 20.35 0.18
C TRP A 292 20.98 20.96 -0.83
N MET A 293 19.73 20.47 -0.89
CA MET A 293 18.71 21.04 -1.77
C MET A 293 18.24 22.41 -1.25
N ASP A 294 17.88 23.29 -2.18
CA ASP A 294 17.02 24.44 -1.93
C ASP A 294 15.56 24.04 -2.25
N GLY A 295 14.71 24.03 -1.22
CA GLY A 295 13.31 23.68 -1.34
C GLY A 295 12.48 24.70 -2.12
N ASP A 296 12.81 25.98 -2.06
CA ASP A 296 12.10 27.05 -2.78
C ASP A 296 12.39 26.95 -4.28
N GLU A 297 13.64 26.72 -4.66
CA GLU A 297 14.02 26.52 -6.07
C GLU A 297 13.37 25.25 -6.65
N LEU A 298 13.41 24.14 -5.90
CA LEU A 298 12.79 22.88 -6.35
C LEU A 298 11.28 23.00 -6.48
N ALA A 299 10.60 23.64 -5.51
CA ALA A 299 9.16 23.88 -5.57
C ALA A 299 8.81 24.76 -6.78
N LYS A 300 9.55 25.84 -7.02
CA LYS A 300 9.34 26.74 -8.15
C LYS A 300 9.50 26.02 -9.49
N GLU A 301 10.58 25.25 -9.66
CA GLU A 301 10.81 24.46 -10.87
C GLU A 301 9.68 23.47 -11.13
N LEU A 302 9.24 22.74 -10.10
CA LEU A 302 8.18 21.73 -10.25
C LEU A 302 6.80 22.36 -10.50
N ASN A 303 6.44 23.43 -9.78
CA ASN A 303 5.18 24.12 -9.99
C ASN A 303 5.10 24.77 -11.38
N ASN A 304 6.21 25.25 -11.93
CA ASN A 304 6.28 25.80 -13.30
C ASN A 304 5.99 24.75 -14.40
N ARG A 305 6.04 23.45 -14.07
CA ARG A 305 5.67 22.37 -15.00
C ARG A 305 4.16 22.20 -15.13
N ASN A 306 3.36 22.86 -14.29
CA ASN A 306 1.89 22.84 -14.33
C ASN A 306 1.30 21.41 -14.36
N LEU A 307 1.87 20.52 -13.52
CA LEU A 307 1.44 19.12 -13.47
C LEU A 307 0.00 19.03 -12.91
N PRO A 308 -0.86 18.19 -13.49
CA PRO A 308 -2.28 18.16 -13.13
C PRO A 308 -2.50 17.57 -11.73
N GLY A 309 -3.34 18.24 -10.94
CA GLY A 309 -3.84 17.72 -9.66
C GLY A 309 -2.81 17.69 -8.52
N VAL A 310 -1.68 18.39 -8.65
CA VAL A 310 -0.61 18.40 -7.64
C VAL A 310 -0.06 19.81 -7.42
N TYR A 311 0.42 20.07 -6.20
CA TYR A 311 1.15 21.28 -5.84
C TYR A 311 2.37 20.93 -4.99
N PHE A 312 3.48 21.61 -5.21
CA PHE A 312 4.73 21.40 -4.48
C PHE A 312 4.96 22.57 -3.53
N ARG A 313 5.03 22.29 -2.22
CA ARG A 313 5.29 23.29 -1.19
C ARG A 313 6.73 23.14 -0.67
N PRO A 314 7.53 24.21 -0.59
CA PRO A 314 8.85 24.14 0.03
C PRO A 314 8.73 23.73 1.51
N ILE A 315 9.69 22.95 2.00
CA ILE A 315 9.71 22.47 3.38
C ILE A 315 11.14 22.31 3.89
N TRP A 316 11.31 22.49 5.20
CA TRP A 316 12.50 22.09 5.95
C TRP A 316 12.08 21.14 7.06
N PHE A 317 12.80 20.03 7.20
CA PHE A 317 12.47 19.00 8.17
C PHE A 317 13.72 18.26 8.62
N ARG A 318 13.63 17.63 9.80
CA ARG A 318 14.71 16.83 10.38
C ARG A 318 14.17 15.43 10.68
N PRO A 319 14.61 14.39 9.95
CA PRO A 319 14.20 13.00 10.21
C PRO A 319 14.55 12.55 11.64
N TYR A 320 13.63 11.79 12.25
CA TYR A 320 13.79 11.16 13.56
C TYR A 320 14.57 9.84 13.48
N TYR A 321 14.51 9.15 12.34
CA TYR A 321 15.20 7.88 12.08
C TYR A 321 15.53 7.71 10.58
N TYR A 322 16.28 6.66 10.24
CA TYR A 322 16.81 6.39 8.90
C TYR A 322 17.71 7.49 8.32
N LYS A 323 17.47 7.89 7.06
CA LYS A 323 18.37 8.70 6.26
C LYS A 323 18.37 10.15 6.75
N PHE A 324 19.54 10.79 6.78
CA PHE A 324 19.74 12.18 7.21
C PHE A 324 19.25 12.46 8.65
N ILE A 325 19.24 11.46 9.52
CA ILE A 325 18.91 11.65 10.93
C ILE A 325 19.78 12.78 11.51
N LYS A 326 19.15 13.70 12.25
CA LYS A 326 19.75 14.91 12.85
C LYS A 326 20.19 16.02 11.88
N GLU A 327 20.20 15.78 10.58
CA GLU A 327 20.47 16.82 9.58
C GLU A 327 19.17 17.56 9.21
N VAL A 328 19.27 18.85 8.90
CA VAL A 328 18.13 19.59 8.35
C VAL A 328 18.10 19.30 6.85
N CYS A 329 17.04 18.65 6.39
CA CYS A 329 16.75 18.52 4.97
C CYS A 329 15.89 19.69 4.52
N SER A 330 16.13 20.17 3.31
CA SER A 330 15.23 21.05 2.57
C SER A 330 14.81 20.37 1.27
N GLY A 331 13.66 20.78 0.74
CA GLY A 331 13.07 20.19 -0.45
C GLY A 331 11.59 20.53 -0.55
N VAL A 332 10.78 19.56 -0.98
CA VAL A 332 9.33 19.78 -1.22
C VAL A 332 8.47 18.76 -0.48
N GLN A 333 7.32 19.24 0.02
CA GLN A 333 6.16 18.40 0.31
C GLN A 333 5.23 18.43 -0.90
N VAL A 334 4.77 17.26 -1.31
CA VAL A 334 3.81 17.09 -2.40
C VAL A 334 2.40 17.12 -1.83
N HIS A 335 1.55 18.00 -2.36
CA HIS A 335 0.13 18.08 -2.02
C HIS A 335 -0.70 17.60 -3.21
N ILE A 336 -1.46 16.52 -3.03
CA ILE A 336 -2.42 16.07 -4.04
C ILE A 336 -3.68 16.93 -3.91
N LEU A 337 -4.00 17.69 -4.96
CA LEU A 337 -5.18 18.56 -5.03
C LEU A 337 -6.37 17.88 -5.71
N ASP A 338 -6.10 16.94 -6.62
CA ASP A 338 -7.13 16.20 -7.35
C ASP A 338 -6.66 14.76 -7.64
N TYR A 339 -7.18 13.82 -6.85
CA TYR A 339 -6.88 12.40 -6.95
C TYR A 339 -7.26 11.78 -8.32
N SER A 340 -8.25 12.35 -9.02
CA SER A 340 -8.67 11.85 -10.32
C SER A 340 -7.66 12.21 -11.43
N LYS A 341 -6.99 13.36 -11.29
CA LYS A 341 -6.07 13.90 -12.31
C LYS A 341 -4.60 13.59 -12.07
N VAL A 342 -4.19 13.34 -10.83
CA VAL A 342 -2.77 13.16 -10.48
C VAL A 342 -2.16 11.93 -11.17
N GLU A 343 -0.96 12.11 -11.76
CA GLU A 343 -0.17 11.08 -12.45
C GLU A 343 1.05 10.71 -11.61
N LEU A 344 0.85 9.79 -10.66
CA LEU A 344 1.75 9.49 -9.55
C LEU A 344 3.19 9.17 -9.98
N VAL A 345 3.35 8.26 -10.95
CA VAL A 345 4.67 7.76 -11.36
C VAL A 345 5.32 8.73 -12.35
N LYS A 346 4.54 9.43 -13.17
CA LYS A 346 5.07 10.51 -14.00
C LYS A 346 5.63 11.65 -13.16
N ILE A 347 4.96 11.99 -12.05
CA ILE A 347 5.46 12.98 -11.08
C ILE A 347 6.83 12.55 -10.54
N GLN A 348 7.08 11.26 -10.27
CA GLN A 348 8.42 10.79 -9.88
C GLN A 348 9.48 11.18 -10.92
N VAL A 349 9.21 10.98 -12.21
CA VAL A 349 10.15 11.35 -13.28
C VAL A 349 10.33 12.86 -13.37
N HIS A 350 9.27 13.65 -13.18
CA HIS A 350 9.40 15.10 -13.11
C HIS A 350 10.26 15.54 -11.93
N ILE A 351 10.13 14.90 -10.76
CA ILE A 351 10.97 15.17 -9.59
C ILE A 351 12.43 14.82 -9.91
N LEU A 352 12.72 13.62 -10.43
CA LEU A 352 14.08 13.18 -10.76
C LEU A 352 14.76 14.12 -11.76
N THR A 353 14.05 14.51 -12.84
CA THR A 353 14.59 15.44 -13.85
C THR A 353 14.73 16.87 -13.33
N ALA A 354 13.88 17.33 -12.41
CA ALA A 354 14.04 18.62 -11.75
C ALA A 354 15.28 18.65 -10.85
N ILE A 355 15.50 17.57 -10.06
CA ILE A 355 16.70 17.43 -9.23
C ILE A 355 17.95 17.44 -10.10
N GLN A 356 17.99 16.66 -11.18
CA GLN A 356 19.13 16.63 -12.10
C GLN A 356 19.41 18.00 -12.73
N LYS A 357 18.36 18.75 -13.10
CA LYS A 357 18.48 20.07 -13.72
C LYS A 357 19.06 21.11 -12.76
N LEU A 358 18.56 21.14 -11.52
CA LEU A 358 18.95 22.14 -10.52
C LEU A 358 20.29 21.80 -9.85
N TYR A 359 20.59 20.52 -9.69
CA TYR A 359 21.73 20.04 -8.91
C TYR A 359 22.57 19.01 -9.70
N PRO A 360 23.10 19.37 -10.89
CA PRO A 360 23.80 18.41 -11.76
C PRO A 360 25.06 17.81 -11.12
N ASP A 361 25.69 18.52 -10.18
CA ASP A 361 26.88 18.05 -9.45
C ASP A 361 26.55 17.08 -8.31
N ASN A 362 25.27 16.94 -7.93
CA ASN A 362 24.81 16.04 -6.88
C ASN A 362 24.14 14.81 -7.50
N ASN A 363 24.94 13.85 -7.97
CA ASN A 363 24.40 12.63 -8.60
C ASN A 363 23.69 11.72 -7.57
N ILE A 364 22.37 11.79 -7.51
CA ILE A 364 21.55 10.94 -6.64
C ILE A 364 21.56 9.45 -7.03
N PHE A 365 22.04 9.11 -8.23
CA PHE A 365 22.15 7.73 -8.73
C PHE A 365 23.50 7.08 -8.42
N ASP A 366 24.50 7.84 -7.95
CA ASP A 366 25.78 7.30 -7.49
C ASP A 366 25.64 6.63 -6.12
N THR A 367 25.06 5.44 -6.12
CA THR A 367 24.75 4.67 -4.92
C THR A 367 24.75 3.18 -5.22
N LYS A 368 25.17 2.37 -4.23
CA LYS A 368 25.07 0.91 -4.30
C LYS A 368 23.63 0.42 -4.46
N ARG A 369 22.64 1.28 -4.17
CA ARG A 369 21.21 0.96 -4.27
C ARG A 369 20.60 1.25 -5.65
N ILE A 370 21.39 1.63 -6.66
CA ILE A 370 20.89 1.83 -8.04
C ILE A 370 20.17 0.58 -8.57
N THR A 371 20.64 -0.61 -8.19
CA THR A 371 19.97 -1.87 -8.54
C THR A 371 18.59 -2.03 -7.91
N SER A 372 18.37 -1.52 -6.69
CA SER A 372 17.05 -1.49 -6.05
C SER A 372 16.12 -0.51 -6.74
N PHE A 373 16.62 0.68 -7.10
CA PHE A 373 15.87 1.66 -7.89
C PHE A 373 15.42 1.07 -9.23
N ASN A 374 16.35 0.46 -9.99
CA ASN A 374 16.03 -0.13 -11.29
C ASN A 374 15.03 -1.29 -11.15
N LYS A 375 15.11 -2.10 -10.07
CA LYS A 375 14.11 -3.15 -9.79
C LYS A 375 12.74 -2.58 -9.42
N ALA A 376 12.69 -1.50 -8.65
CA ALA A 376 11.44 -0.85 -8.27
C ALA A 376 10.75 -0.23 -9.49
N PHE A 377 11.50 0.50 -10.32
CA PHE A 377 11.01 0.99 -11.60
C PHE A 377 10.84 -0.12 -12.64
N GLY A 378 11.45 -1.29 -12.46
CA GLY A 378 11.34 -2.42 -13.39
C GLY A 378 12.01 -2.16 -14.73
N THR A 379 13.02 -1.28 -14.76
CA THR A 379 13.84 -0.90 -15.92
C THR A 379 15.05 -0.08 -15.44
N ASP A 380 16.10 0.03 -16.24
CA ASP A 380 17.26 0.90 -15.98
C ASP A 380 17.27 2.21 -16.78
N TYR A 381 16.51 2.32 -17.88
CA TYR A 381 16.62 3.49 -18.76
C TYR A 381 16.18 4.78 -18.08
N ILE A 382 15.33 4.72 -17.04
CA ILE A 382 14.89 5.92 -16.31
C ILE A 382 16.10 6.60 -15.66
N ALA A 383 16.93 5.85 -14.93
CA ALA A 383 18.14 6.40 -14.31
C ALA A 383 19.14 6.87 -15.37
N ASP A 384 19.34 6.10 -16.43
CA ASP A 384 20.22 6.48 -17.55
C ASP A 384 19.77 7.79 -18.22
N PHE A 385 18.46 7.92 -18.49
CA PHE A 385 17.94 9.06 -19.21
C PHE A 385 17.91 10.32 -18.35
N VAL A 386 17.60 10.20 -17.05
CA VAL A 386 17.71 11.33 -16.13
C VAL A 386 19.16 11.83 -16.11
N GLN A 387 20.15 10.94 -15.92
CA GLN A 387 21.56 11.33 -15.88
C GLN A 387 22.06 11.97 -17.19
N LYS A 388 21.50 11.58 -18.33
CA LYS A 388 21.77 12.21 -19.64
C LYS A 388 21.05 13.55 -19.86
N GLY A 389 20.26 14.02 -18.90
CA GLY A 389 19.55 15.29 -18.97
C GLY A 389 18.34 15.29 -19.91
N TYR A 390 17.75 14.13 -20.21
CA TYR A 390 16.51 14.09 -21.00
C TYR A 390 15.33 14.68 -20.23
N SER A 391 14.38 15.26 -20.96
CA SER A 391 13.14 15.76 -20.37
C SER A 391 12.26 14.63 -19.85
N ALA A 392 11.41 14.93 -18.87
CA ALA A 392 10.48 13.96 -18.31
C ALA A 392 9.56 13.35 -19.38
N GLU A 393 9.07 14.16 -20.32
CA GLU A 393 8.18 13.73 -21.40
C GLU A 393 8.85 12.67 -22.28
N LYS A 394 10.15 12.81 -22.54
CA LYS A 394 10.91 11.85 -23.34
C LYS A 394 11.13 10.52 -22.60
N ILE A 395 11.26 10.58 -21.27
CA ILE A 395 11.38 9.39 -20.42
C ILE A 395 10.04 8.66 -20.29
N ILE A 396 8.93 9.41 -20.22
CA ILE A 396 7.57 8.89 -20.02
C ILE A 396 7.00 8.30 -21.31
N GLN A 397 7.25 8.93 -22.45
CA GLN A 397 6.66 8.58 -23.76
C GLN A 397 6.72 7.07 -24.11
N PRO A 398 7.84 6.34 -23.90
CA PRO A 398 7.92 4.93 -24.27
C PRO A 398 6.87 4.05 -23.59
N TRP A 399 6.50 4.34 -22.34
CA TRP A 399 5.59 3.48 -21.60
C TRP A 399 4.11 3.75 -21.87
N GLU A 400 3.73 4.91 -22.44
CA GLU A 400 2.32 5.21 -22.77
C GLU A 400 1.71 4.15 -23.70
N LYS A 401 2.47 3.70 -24.70
CA LYS A 401 2.05 2.63 -25.59
C LYS A 401 1.88 1.30 -24.84
N GLN A 402 2.78 1.01 -23.90
CA GLN A 402 2.71 -0.21 -23.09
C GLN A 402 1.49 -0.19 -22.16
N LEU A 403 1.19 0.98 -21.56
CA LEU A 403 0.00 1.19 -20.74
C LEU A 403 -1.30 0.99 -21.51
N LYS A 404 -1.36 1.46 -22.77
CA LYS A 404 -2.52 1.21 -23.64
C LYS A 404 -2.75 -0.29 -23.86
N ASN A 405 -1.68 -1.05 -24.13
CA ASN A 405 -1.79 -2.50 -24.30
C ASN A 405 -2.23 -3.19 -23.00
N PHE A 406 -1.70 -2.78 -21.85
CA PHE A 406 -2.11 -3.31 -20.55
C PHE A 406 -3.58 -3.02 -20.25
N ARG A 407 -4.07 -1.80 -20.55
CA ARG A 407 -5.49 -1.42 -20.41
C ARG A 407 -6.41 -2.36 -21.18
N GLU A 408 -6.07 -2.70 -22.42
CA GLU A 408 -6.87 -3.64 -23.22
C GLU A 408 -6.78 -5.06 -22.67
N LYS A 409 -5.58 -5.49 -22.27
CA LYS A 409 -5.34 -6.83 -21.75
C LYS A 409 -6.11 -7.10 -20.46
N ARG A 410 -6.12 -6.14 -19.53
CA ARG A 410 -6.74 -6.32 -18.20
C ARG A 410 -8.26 -6.43 -18.25
N LYS A 411 -8.94 -5.89 -19.27
CA LYS A 411 -10.42 -5.89 -19.41
C LYS A 411 -11.03 -7.28 -19.23
N LYS A 412 -10.31 -8.34 -19.65
CA LYS A 412 -10.75 -9.74 -19.55
C LYS A 412 -10.86 -10.26 -18.11
N TYR A 413 -10.26 -9.55 -17.17
CA TYR A 413 -10.07 -9.97 -15.79
C TYR A 413 -10.74 -9.04 -14.78
N LEU A 414 -11.35 -7.94 -15.26
CA LEU A 414 -12.03 -6.99 -14.40
C LEU A 414 -13.34 -7.59 -13.88
N LEU A 415 -13.59 -7.43 -12.58
CA LEU A 415 -14.79 -7.91 -11.89
C LEU A 415 -15.80 -6.79 -11.63
N TYR A 416 -15.35 -5.54 -11.70
CA TYR A 416 -16.11 -4.33 -11.36
C TYR A 416 -15.98 -3.26 -12.44
#